data_AF-A0A819A573-F1
#
_entry.id   AF-A0A819A573-F1
#
_cell.length_a   1.000
_cell.length_b   1.000
_cell.length_c   1.000
_cell.angle_alpha   90.00
_cell.angle_beta   90.00
_cell.angle_gamma   90.00
#
_symmetry.space_group_name_H-M   'P 1'
#
loop_
_entity.id
_entity.type
_entity.pdbx_description
1 polymer ?
#
loop_
_entity_poly.entity_id
_entity_poly.type
_entity_poly.pdbx_seq_one_letter_code
_entity_poly.pdbx_strand_id
1 'polypeptide(L)'
;MESEPSAVRLRRKLTELSSEYSAEKQVHTRSKSANSRAPTSDPNGSLRYRRMRRKVDALRTQIDAALHDNYLTTTALNSPTDMIPTRDDDSTLKKKNDEQNLVTSELIQVLNSKQTKIDELEQQLKDIEQQESQWKAKYERECRRREIVQQKLIELEKELQNRQRQSKLLVQLQTDIEQLHLAFNALETENSQLNAELSFVRINRPLSTRLSSQIDQFRHEIEQTCRESMC
;
A
#
# COMPACT_ATOMS: atom_id res chain seq x y z
N MET A 1 -50.19 -3.88 -27.97
CA MET A 1 -48.95 -3.98 -27.17
C MET A 1 -48.03 -4.93 -27.92
N GLU A 2 -47.15 -4.40 -28.75
CA GLU A 2 -46.24 -5.22 -29.57
C GLU A 2 -45.18 -5.87 -28.67
N SER A 3 -45.12 -7.20 -28.69
CA SER A 3 -44.14 -7.97 -27.93
C SER A 3 -42.76 -7.79 -28.56
N GLU A 4 -41.79 -7.26 -27.80
CA GLU A 4 -40.39 -7.18 -28.22
C GLU A 4 -39.89 -8.52 -28.81
N PRO A 5 -39.17 -8.51 -29.97
CA PRO A 5 -38.60 -9.72 -30.54
C PRO A 5 -37.66 -10.42 -29.55
N SER A 6 -37.79 -11.75 -29.44
CA SER A 6 -37.03 -12.58 -28.49
C SER A 6 -35.51 -12.30 -28.51
N ALA A 7 -34.93 -12.07 -29.69
CA ALA A 7 -33.52 -11.76 -29.86
C ALA A 7 -33.11 -10.40 -29.25
N VAL A 8 -33.98 -9.38 -29.27
CA VAL A 8 -33.71 -8.07 -28.67
C VAL A 8 -33.69 -8.18 -27.15
N ARG A 9 -34.62 -8.97 -26.58
CA ARG A 9 -34.68 -9.25 -25.14
C ARG A 9 -33.46 -10.04 -24.67
N LEU A 10 -32.99 -11.00 -25.46
CA LEU A 10 -31.77 -11.78 -25.18
C LEU A 10 -30.50 -10.92 -25.28
N ARG A 11 -30.41 -10.02 -26.27
CA ARG A 11 -29.29 -9.07 -26.39
C ARG A 11 -29.21 -8.13 -25.19
N ARG A 12 -30.34 -7.59 -24.72
CA ARG A 12 -30.38 -6.74 -23.51
C ARG A 12 -29.86 -7.48 -22.28
N LYS A 13 -30.31 -8.74 -22.07
CA LYS A 13 -29.80 -9.60 -20.99
C LYS A 13 -28.31 -9.93 -21.11
N LEU A 14 -27.78 -10.09 -22.31
CA LEU A 14 -26.36 -10.33 -22.54
C LEU A 14 -25.52 -9.10 -22.15
N THR A 15 -26.00 -7.89 -22.49
CA THR A 15 -25.31 -6.63 -22.13
C THR A 15 -25.27 -6.43 -20.62
N GLU A 16 -26.37 -6.70 -19.92
CA GLU A 16 -26.45 -6.63 -18.44
C GLU A 16 -25.51 -7.65 -17.79
N LEU A 17 -25.50 -8.91 -18.24
CA LEU A 17 -24.62 -9.94 -17.66
C LEU A 17 -23.14 -9.75 -18.02
N SER A 18 -22.84 -9.12 -19.15
CA SER A 18 -21.47 -8.80 -19.56
C SER A 18 -20.86 -7.67 -18.73
N SER A 19 -21.67 -6.69 -18.32
CA SER A 19 -21.23 -5.62 -17.42
C SER A 19 -20.96 -6.16 -16.00
N GLU A 20 -21.85 -7.01 -15.47
CA GLU A 20 -21.66 -7.71 -14.20
C GLU A 20 -20.41 -8.62 -14.23
N TYR A 21 -20.21 -9.36 -15.31
CA TYR A 21 -19.03 -10.21 -15.49
C TYR A 21 -17.73 -9.40 -15.52
N SER A 22 -17.73 -8.23 -16.17
CA SER A 22 -16.56 -7.35 -16.24
C SER A 22 -16.19 -6.77 -14.88
N ALA A 23 -17.18 -6.36 -14.09
CA ALA A 23 -16.99 -5.91 -12.72
C ALA A 23 -16.40 -7.01 -11.84
N GLU A 24 -16.91 -8.25 -11.96
CA GLU A 24 -16.46 -9.36 -11.13
C GLU A 24 -15.08 -9.91 -11.54
N LYS A 25 -14.72 -9.82 -12.83
CA LYS A 25 -13.38 -10.12 -13.33
C LYS A 25 -12.32 -9.20 -12.72
N GLN A 26 -12.61 -7.91 -12.59
CA GLN A 26 -11.70 -6.94 -11.97
C GLN A 26 -11.49 -7.22 -10.47
N VAL A 27 -12.54 -7.66 -9.77
CA VAL A 27 -12.43 -8.09 -8.36
C VAL A 27 -11.54 -9.34 -8.26
N HIS A 28 -11.72 -10.33 -9.15
CA HIS A 28 -10.96 -11.57 -9.12
C HIS A 28 -9.46 -11.41 -9.47
N THR A 29 -9.10 -10.50 -10.37
CA THR A 29 -7.69 -10.24 -10.73
C THR A 29 -6.96 -9.41 -9.67
N ARG A 30 -7.66 -8.50 -8.98
CA ARG A 30 -7.09 -7.68 -7.91
C ARG A 30 -6.70 -8.53 -6.68
N SER A 31 -7.43 -9.61 -6.41
CA SER A 31 -7.11 -10.58 -5.35
C SER A 31 -5.89 -11.48 -5.65
N LYS A 32 -5.45 -11.60 -6.91
CA LYS A 32 -4.29 -12.44 -7.30
C LYS A 32 -2.96 -11.67 -7.38
N SER A 33 -3.00 -10.34 -7.38
CA SER A 33 -1.81 -9.47 -7.50
C SER A 33 -1.17 -9.13 -6.15
N ALA A 34 -1.82 -9.44 -5.03
CA ALA A 34 -1.31 -9.14 -3.69
C ALA A 34 -0.62 -10.35 -3.03
N ASN A 35 0.68 -10.49 -3.23
CA ASN A 35 1.56 -11.11 -2.23
C ASN A 35 2.07 -9.96 -1.33
N SER A 36 1.59 -9.77 -0.10
CA SER A 36 2.01 -10.57 1.05
C SER A 36 1.11 -10.33 2.28
N ARG A 37 0.19 -11.26 2.55
CA ARG A 37 -0.19 -11.79 3.88
C ARG A 37 -1.54 -12.50 3.75
N ALA A 38 -1.51 -13.82 4.03
CA ALA A 38 -2.63 -14.73 4.27
C ALA A 38 -3.80 -14.69 3.25
N PRO A 39 -4.02 -15.76 2.47
CA PRO A 39 -5.14 -15.82 1.55
C PRO A 39 -6.42 -16.04 2.35
N THR A 40 -7.18 -14.98 2.62
CA THR A 40 -8.63 -15.09 2.73
C THR A 40 -9.20 -15.20 1.32
N SER A 41 -8.82 -16.26 0.60
CA SER A 41 -9.46 -16.61 -0.66
C SER A 41 -10.88 -17.03 -0.31
N ASP A 42 -11.83 -16.10 -0.45
CA ASP A 42 -13.25 -16.44 -0.39
C ASP A 42 -13.54 -17.46 -1.52
N PRO A 43 -13.80 -18.74 -1.19
CA PRO A 43 -14.03 -19.77 -2.19
C PRO A 43 -15.29 -19.50 -3.02
N ASN A 44 -16.19 -18.62 -2.55
CA ASN A 44 -17.40 -18.24 -3.28
C ASN A 44 -17.13 -17.31 -4.47
N GLY A 45 -16.11 -16.45 -4.41
CA GLY A 45 -15.77 -15.53 -5.51
C GLY A 45 -15.34 -16.27 -6.79
N SER A 46 -14.64 -17.41 -6.63
CA SER A 46 -14.24 -18.25 -7.77
C SER A 46 -15.42 -19.02 -8.38
N LEU A 47 -16.36 -19.48 -7.54
CA LEU A 47 -17.56 -20.19 -7.99
C LEU A 47 -18.55 -19.27 -8.70
N ARG A 48 -18.75 -18.05 -8.19
CA ARG A 48 -19.64 -17.05 -8.78
C ARG A 48 -19.17 -16.59 -10.16
N TYR A 49 -17.87 -16.32 -10.30
CA TYR A 49 -17.23 -16.02 -11.60
C TYR A 49 -17.41 -17.16 -12.62
N ARG A 50 -17.16 -18.41 -12.22
CA ARG A 50 -17.37 -19.58 -13.11
C ARG A 50 -18.84 -19.75 -13.52
N ARG A 51 -19.77 -19.49 -12.60
CA ARG A 51 -21.22 -19.61 -12.85
C ARG A 51 -21.70 -18.54 -13.83
N MET A 52 -21.24 -17.30 -13.69
CA MET A 52 -21.56 -16.23 -14.64
C MET A 52 -20.96 -16.49 -16.01
N ARG A 53 -19.71 -16.95 -16.10
CA ARG A 53 -19.10 -17.30 -17.38
C ARG A 53 -19.97 -18.29 -18.17
N ARG A 54 -20.43 -19.37 -17.52
CA ARG A 54 -21.33 -20.35 -18.15
C ARG A 54 -22.67 -19.74 -18.59
N LYS A 55 -23.23 -18.80 -17.83
CA LYS A 55 -24.47 -18.10 -18.20
C LYS A 55 -24.29 -17.20 -19.42
N VAL A 56 -23.16 -16.48 -19.49
CA VAL A 56 -22.81 -15.64 -20.64
C VAL A 56 -22.60 -16.50 -21.88
N ASP A 57 -21.85 -17.60 -21.75
CA ASP A 57 -21.61 -18.52 -22.87
C ASP A 57 -22.93 -19.15 -23.37
N ALA A 58 -23.81 -19.60 -22.47
CA ALA A 58 -25.11 -20.16 -22.83
C ALA A 58 -26.04 -19.15 -23.54
N LEU A 59 -26.07 -17.89 -23.09
CA LEU A 59 -26.85 -16.85 -23.75
C LEU A 59 -26.29 -16.49 -25.13
N ARG A 60 -24.97 -16.54 -25.29
CA ARG A 60 -24.32 -16.34 -26.59
C ARG A 60 -24.76 -17.41 -27.59
N THR A 61 -24.72 -18.68 -27.18
CA THR A 61 -25.20 -19.80 -27.99
C THR A 61 -26.70 -19.69 -28.31
N GLN A 62 -27.53 -19.21 -27.38
CA GLN A 62 -28.97 -18.99 -27.64
C GLN A 62 -29.23 -17.85 -28.63
N ILE A 63 -28.42 -16.78 -28.59
CA ILE A 63 -28.50 -15.69 -29.57
C ILE A 63 -28.05 -16.17 -30.95
N ASP A 64 -26.97 -16.94 -31.02
CA ASP A 64 -26.48 -17.49 -32.28
C ASP A 64 -27.50 -18.45 -32.90
N ALA A 65 -28.16 -19.29 -32.10
CA ALA A 65 -29.26 -20.15 -32.55
C ALA A 65 -30.48 -19.36 -33.03
N ALA A 66 -30.92 -18.33 -32.28
CA ALA A 66 -32.05 -17.48 -32.65
C ALA A 66 -31.79 -16.62 -33.91
N LEU A 67 -30.52 -16.32 -34.19
CA LEU A 67 -30.13 -15.66 -35.45
C LEU A 67 -30.13 -16.67 -36.61
N HIS A 68 -29.71 -17.92 -36.38
CA HIS A 68 -29.72 -18.96 -37.41
C HIS A 68 -31.14 -19.36 -37.85
N ASP A 69 -32.09 -19.44 -36.91
CA ASP A 69 -33.50 -19.75 -37.23
C ASP A 69 -34.15 -18.66 -38.11
N ASN A 70 -33.77 -17.38 -37.95
CA ASN A 70 -34.27 -16.30 -38.81
C ASN A 70 -33.72 -16.33 -40.24
N TYR A 71 -32.54 -16.92 -40.46
CA TYR A 71 -31.93 -17.06 -41.79
C TYR A 71 -32.49 -18.24 -42.59
N LEU A 72 -33.04 -19.27 -41.93
CA LEU A 72 -33.61 -20.45 -42.60
C LEU A 72 -35.09 -20.28 -43.00
N THR A 73 -35.85 -19.43 -42.30
CA THR A 73 -37.29 -19.20 -42.62
C THR A 73 -37.51 -18.32 -43.86
N THR A 74 -36.47 -17.62 -44.34
CA THR A 74 -36.56 -16.74 -45.53
C THR A 74 -36.17 -17.41 -46.84
N THR A 75 -35.65 -18.63 -46.82
CA THR A 75 -35.16 -19.33 -48.03
C THR A 75 -36.04 -20.49 -48.52
N ALA A 76 -37.11 -20.83 -47.81
CA ALA A 76 -37.94 -21.99 -48.10
C ALA A 76 -39.36 -21.63 -48.58
N LEU A 77 -39.48 -20.90 -49.69
CA LEU A 77 -40.73 -20.80 -50.47
C LEU A 77 -40.38 -20.37 -51.90
N ASN A 78 -39.90 -21.32 -52.71
CA ASN A 78 -39.92 -21.20 -54.17
C ASN A 78 -39.91 -22.60 -54.82
N SER A 79 -41.07 -23.02 -55.34
CA SER A 79 -41.23 -24.04 -56.39
C SER A 79 -42.71 -24.06 -56.85
N PRO A 80 -43.07 -24.62 -58.02
CA PRO A 80 -42.73 -24.20 -59.38
C PRO A 80 -43.99 -23.86 -60.22
N THR A 81 -43.73 -23.31 -61.41
CA THR A 81 -44.57 -22.80 -62.51
C THR A 81 -45.91 -23.51 -62.80
N ASP A 82 -46.99 -22.74 -63.01
CA ASP A 82 -47.67 -22.57 -64.32
C ASP A 82 -49.04 -21.88 -64.16
N MET A 83 -49.34 -21.00 -65.13
CA MET A 83 -50.64 -20.46 -65.58
C MET A 83 -50.51 -18.95 -65.88
N ILE A 84 -50.25 -18.62 -67.15
CA ILE A 84 -50.34 -17.26 -67.71
C ILE A 84 -51.81 -16.82 -67.68
N PRO A 85 -52.10 -15.57 -67.25
CA PRO A 85 -52.79 -14.69 -68.18
C PRO A 85 -52.25 -13.24 -68.20
N THR A 86 -52.17 -12.72 -69.44
CA THR A 86 -52.41 -11.34 -69.87
C THR A 86 -51.44 -10.22 -69.45
N ARG A 87 -50.51 -9.93 -70.36
CA ARG A 87 -50.36 -8.65 -71.11
C ARG A 87 -50.81 -7.36 -70.37
N ASP A 88 -50.21 -7.07 -69.21
CA ASP A 88 -50.16 -5.75 -68.56
C ASP A 88 -48.81 -5.53 -67.81
N ASP A 89 -47.75 -6.25 -68.20
CA ASP A 89 -46.57 -6.52 -67.37
C ASP A 89 -45.46 -5.45 -67.35
N ASP A 90 -45.42 -4.51 -68.30
CA ASP A 90 -44.33 -3.52 -68.35
C ASP A 90 -44.42 -2.47 -67.23
N SER A 91 -45.62 -2.16 -66.74
CA SER A 91 -45.81 -1.13 -65.71
C SER A 91 -45.54 -1.65 -64.29
N THR A 92 -45.84 -2.91 -64.02
CA THR A 92 -45.63 -3.60 -62.74
C THR A 92 -44.19 -4.02 -62.55
N LEU A 93 -43.49 -4.48 -63.60
CA LEU A 93 -42.06 -4.74 -63.56
C LEU A 93 -41.24 -3.46 -63.33
N LYS A 94 -41.63 -2.37 -64.00
CA LYS A 94 -40.98 -1.07 -63.82
C LYS A 94 -41.18 -0.50 -62.41
N LYS A 95 -42.39 -0.58 -61.85
CA LYS A 95 -42.66 -0.21 -60.45
C LYS A 95 -41.82 -1.02 -59.45
N LYS A 96 -41.72 -2.34 -59.62
CA LYS A 96 -40.87 -3.18 -58.76
C LYS A 96 -39.40 -2.80 -58.85
N ASN A 97 -38.91 -2.50 -60.06
CA ASN A 97 -37.53 -2.06 -60.25
C ASN A 97 -37.26 -0.69 -59.60
N ASP A 98 -38.20 0.25 -59.69
CA ASP A 98 -38.08 1.58 -59.07
C ASP A 98 -38.12 1.47 -57.52
N GLU A 99 -38.99 0.63 -56.96
CA GLU A 99 -39.02 0.33 -55.51
C GLU A 99 -37.72 -0.35 -55.05
N GLN A 100 -37.20 -1.29 -55.83
CA GLN A 100 -35.96 -1.99 -55.51
C GLN A 100 -34.75 -1.04 -55.56
N ASN A 101 -34.72 -0.10 -56.51
CA ASN A 101 -33.70 0.95 -56.58
C ASN A 101 -33.79 1.92 -55.39
N LEU A 102 -35.00 2.29 -54.97
CA LEU A 102 -35.23 3.13 -53.79
C LEU A 102 -34.71 2.45 -52.51
N VAL A 103 -35.09 1.18 -52.28
CA VAL A 103 -34.62 0.40 -51.14
C VAL A 103 -33.11 0.23 -51.16
N THR A 104 -32.52 0.00 -52.33
CA THR A 104 -31.07 -0.12 -52.48
C THR A 104 -30.36 1.20 -52.13
N SER A 105 -30.91 2.34 -52.54
CA SER A 105 -30.38 3.67 -52.22
C SER A 105 -30.43 3.96 -50.71
N GLU A 106 -31.56 3.69 -50.07
CA GLU A 106 -31.71 3.85 -48.61
C GLU A 106 -30.76 2.93 -47.83
N LEU A 107 -30.58 1.68 -48.29
CA LEU A 107 -29.65 0.73 -47.68
C LEU A 107 -28.21 1.23 -47.78
N ILE A 108 -27.79 1.75 -48.94
CA ILE A 108 -26.44 2.33 -49.12
C ILE A 108 -26.25 3.52 -48.17
N GLN A 109 -27.25 4.38 -48.00
CA GLN A 109 -27.18 5.52 -47.10
C GLN A 109 -27.03 5.07 -45.63
N VAL A 110 -27.80 4.06 -45.20
CA VAL A 110 -27.70 3.48 -43.85
C VAL A 110 -26.34 2.82 -43.64
N LEU A 111 -25.82 2.08 -44.63
CA LEU A 111 -24.50 1.44 -44.56
C LEU A 111 -23.39 2.48 -44.43
N ASN A 112 -23.43 3.54 -45.24
CA ASN A 112 -22.46 4.63 -45.16
C ASN A 112 -22.51 5.34 -43.80
N SER A 113 -23.70 5.64 -43.29
CA SER A 113 -23.86 6.24 -41.96
C SER A 113 -23.30 5.35 -40.84
N LYS A 114 -23.53 4.03 -40.92
CA LYS A 114 -22.97 3.07 -39.98
C LYS A 114 -21.45 2.96 -40.09
N GLN A 115 -20.90 2.98 -41.31
CA GLN A 115 -19.47 2.93 -41.52
C GLN A 115 -18.79 4.16 -40.91
N THR A 116 -19.30 5.36 -41.17
CA THR A 116 -18.79 6.59 -40.52
C THR A 116 -18.84 6.48 -39.00
N LYS A 117 -19.92 5.89 -38.44
CA LYS A 117 -20.02 5.70 -37.00
C LYS A 117 -19.00 4.69 -36.45
N ILE A 118 -18.69 3.64 -37.21
CA ILE A 118 -17.65 2.67 -36.85
C ILE A 118 -16.29 3.38 -36.83
N ASP A 119 -15.97 4.14 -37.88
CA ASP A 119 -14.69 4.85 -38.00
C ASP A 119 -14.52 5.86 -36.83
N GLU A 120 -15.58 6.58 -36.45
CA GLU A 120 -15.58 7.46 -35.27
C GLU A 120 -15.28 6.70 -33.98
N LEU A 121 -15.93 5.55 -33.77
CA LEU A 121 -15.77 4.74 -32.56
C LEU A 121 -14.37 4.10 -32.50
N GLU A 122 -13.83 3.66 -33.62
CA GLU A 122 -12.46 3.13 -33.70
C GLU A 122 -11.42 4.19 -33.35
N GLN A 123 -11.62 5.42 -33.84
CA GLN A 123 -10.73 6.53 -33.49
C GLN A 123 -10.83 6.89 -32.00
N GLN A 124 -12.04 6.94 -31.43
CA GLN A 124 -12.21 7.18 -29.99
C GLN A 124 -11.56 6.08 -29.14
N LEU A 125 -11.66 4.82 -29.57
CA LEU A 125 -11.08 3.68 -28.86
C LEU A 125 -9.55 3.78 -28.84
N LYS A 126 -8.95 4.15 -29.98
CA LYS A 126 -7.50 4.38 -30.08
C LYS A 126 -7.01 5.51 -29.17
N ASP A 127 -7.77 6.60 -29.07
CA ASP A 127 -7.43 7.73 -28.19
C ASP A 127 -7.50 7.31 -26.71
N ILE A 128 -8.50 6.51 -26.33
CA ILE A 128 -8.64 5.96 -24.98
C ILE A 128 -7.49 5.02 -24.64
N GLU A 129 -7.11 4.11 -25.54
CA GLU A 129 -5.97 3.20 -25.33
C GLU A 129 -4.65 3.96 -25.12
N GLN A 130 -4.46 5.05 -25.88
CA GLN A 130 -3.28 5.90 -25.71
C GLN A 130 -3.29 6.61 -24.34
N GLN A 131 -4.44 7.14 -23.91
CA GLN A 131 -4.58 7.76 -22.59
C GLN A 131 -4.35 6.75 -21.46
N GLU A 132 -4.89 5.53 -21.56
CA GLU A 132 -4.70 4.48 -20.57
C GLU A 132 -3.21 4.12 -20.43
N SER A 133 -2.50 3.98 -21.56
CA SER A 133 -1.06 3.74 -21.57
C SER A 133 -0.27 4.84 -20.86
N GLN A 134 -0.62 6.11 -21.11
CA GLN A 134 0.01 7.25 -20.44
C GLN A 134 -0.27 7.28 -18.93
N TRP A 135 -1.51 7.01 -18.52
CA TRP A 135 -1.88 6.95 -17.10
C TRP A 135 -1.18 5.82 -16.39
N LYS A 136 -1.07 4.64 -17.01
CA LYS A 136 -0.34 3.50 -16.46
C LYS A 136 1.14 3.85 -16.26
N ALA A 137 1.79 4.44 -17.26
CA ALA A 137 3.18 4.87 -17.14
C ALA A 137 3.40 5.96 -16.09
N LYS A 138 2.43 6.86 -15.90
CA LYS A 138 2.47 7.88 -14.83
C LYS A 138 2.30 7.24 -13.45
N TYR A 139 1.34 6.34 -13.32
CA TYR A 139 1.08 5.61 -12.07
C TYR A 139 2.29 4.80 -11.63
N GLU A 140 2.90 4.03 -12.53
CA GLU A 140 4.10 3.24 -12.23
C GLU A 140 5.28 4.11 -11.77
N ARG A 141 5.48 5.27 -12.41
CA ARG A 141 6.49 6.25 -11.96
C ARG A 141 6.20 6.77 -10.57
N GLU A 142 4.94 7.07 -10.27
CA GLU A 142 4.54 7.59 -8.97
C GLU A 142 4.66 6.52 -7.87
N CYS A 143 4.33 5.25 -8.18
CA CYS A 143 4.58 4.13 -7.28
C CYS A 143 6.06 3.98 -6.94
N ARG A 144 6.96 4.00 -7.93
CA ARG A 144 8.41 3.95 -7.69
C ARG A 144 8.90 5.13 -6.85
N ARG A 145 8.38 6.33 -7.09
CA ARG A 145 8.70 7.51 -6.26
C ARG A 145 8.29 7.31 -4.81
N ARG A 146 7.09 6.79 -4.56
CA ARG A 146 6.60 6.49 -3.20
C ARG A 146 7.46 5.43 -2.52
N GLU A 147 7.86 4.38 -3.23
CA GLU A 147 8.76 3.35 -2.69
C GLU A 147 10.11 3.92 -2.27
N ILE A 148 10.73 4.78 -3.10
CA ILE A 148 12.00 5.44 -2.76
C ILE A 148 11.84 6.32 -1.52
N VAL A 149 10.75 7.09 -1.44
CA VAL A 149 10.48 7.95 -0.28
C VAL A 149 10.26 7.11 0.98
N GLN A 150 9.52 6.01 0.89
CA GLN A 150 9.32 5.09 2.02
C GLN A 150 10.63 4.47 2.50
N GLN A 151 11.50 4.05 1.60
CA GLN A 151 12.83 3.52 1.97
C GLN A 151 13.65 4.56 2.72
N LYS A 152 13.68 5.81 2.24
CA LYS A 152 14.39 6.91 2.93
C LYS A 152 13.80 7.22 4.30
N LEU A 153 12.47 7.17 4.45
CA LEU A 153 11.83 7.38 5.76
C LEU A 153 12.25 6.30 6.76
N ILE A 154 12.27 5.03 6.35
CA ILE A 154 12.72 3.91 7.20
C ILE A 154 14.19 4.09 7.61
N GLU A 155 15.04 4.55 6.70
CA GLU A 155 16.46 4.81 7.00
C GLU A 155 16.62 5.95 8.02
N LEU A 156 15.93 7.07 7.82
CA LEU A 156 15.95 8.20 8.74
C LEU A 156 15.38 7.85 10.13
N GLU A 157 14.35 7.01 10.20
CA GLU A 157 13.81 6.51 11.48
C GLU A 157 14.85 5.70 12.26
N LYS A 158 15.64 4.86 11.57
CA LYS A 158 16.73 4.10 12.20
C LYS A 158 17.84 5.02 12.71
N GLU A 159 18.23 6.01 11.91
CA GLU A 159 19.23 7.00 12.33
C GLU A 159 18.77 7.80 13.54
N LEU A 160 17.50 8.21 13.57
CA LEU A 160 16.91 8.93 14.70
C LEU A 160 16.93 8.08 15.97
N GLN A 161 16.55 6.80 15.88
CA GLN A 161 16.62 5.89 17.02
C GLN A 161 18.06 5.72 17.53
N ASN A 162 19.03 5.64 16.62
CA ASN A 162 20.45 5.54 17.01
C ASN A 162 20.91 6.80 17.75
N ARG A 163 20.57 8.00 17.24
CA ARG A 163 20.88 9.27 17.91
C ARG A 163 20.21 9.38 19.28
N GLN A 164 18.98 8.90 19.43
CA GLN A 164 18.31 8.88 20.73
C GLN A 164 19.03 7.99 21.75
N ARG A 165 19.53 6.82 21.33
CA ARG A 165 20.35 5.95 22.21
C ARG A 165 21.64 6.63 22.62
N GLN A 166 22.35 7.26 21.66
CA GLN A 166 23.56 8.02 21.95
C GLN A 166 23.30 9.19 22.90
N SER A 167 22.21 9.92 22.71
CA SER A 167 21.81 11.01 23.61
C SER A 167 21.57 10.53 25.04
N LYS A 168 20.92 9.38 25.25
CA LYS A 168 20.75 8.79 26.58
C LYS A 168 22.09 8.44 27.23
N LEU A 169 23.02 7.87 26.48
CA LEU A 169 24.36 7.56 26.98
C LEU A 169 25.14 8.83 27.37
N LEU A 170 25.02 9.90 26.58
CA LEU A 170 25.66 11.17 26.91
C LEU A 170 25.12 11.78 28.20
N VAL A 171 23.81 11.76 28.40
CA VAL A 171 23.20 12.22 29.66
C VAL A 171 23.70 11.39 30.84
N GLN A 172 23.76 10.06 30.69
CA GLN A 172 24.29 9.20 31.75
C GLN A 172 25.74 9.53 32.09
N LEU A 173 26.62 9.65 31.08
CA LEU A 173 28.01 10.00 31.29
C LEU A 173 28.18 11.37 31.95
N GLN A 174 27.32 12.33 31.59
CA GLN A 174 27.33 13.64 32.23
C GLN A 174 26.95 13.55 33.72
N THR A 175 25.92 12.77 34.06
CA THR A 175 25.57 12.49 35.45
C THR A 175 26.70 11.79 36.21
N ASP A 176 27.37 10.81 35.58
CA ASP A 176 28.49 10.09 36.20
C ASP A 176 29.67 11.05 36.47
N ILE A 177 29.97 11.97 35.54
CA ILE A 177 30.99 13.00 35.72
C ILE A 177 30.64 13.95 36.88
N GLU A 178 29.38 14.39 36.97
CA GLU A 178 28.91 15.24 38.07
C GLU A 178 29.05 14.54 39.43
N GLN A 179 28.70 13.26 39.51
CA GLN A 179 28.87 12.46 40.73
C GLN A 179 30.35 12.31 41.11
N LEU A 180 31.22 12.06 40.12
CA LEU A 180 32.67 11.98 40.34
C LEU A 180 33.25 13.31 40.85
N HIS A 181 32.80 14.45 40.32
CA HIS A 181 33.21 15.76 40.83
C HIS A 181 32.79 15.97 42.28
N LEU A 182 31.56 15.59 42.65
CA LEU A 182 31.11 15.68 44.04
C LEU A 182 31.94 14.79 44.98
N ALA A 183 32.22 13.55 44.57
CA ALA A 183 33.06 12.63 45.33
C ALA A 183 34.50 13.15 45.48
N PHE A 184 35.06 13.72 44.42
CA PHE A 184 36.39 14.32 44.45
C PHE A 184 36.48 15.48 45.44
N ASN A 185 35.52 16.41 45.41
CA ASN A 185 35.49 17.54 46.33
C ASN A 185 35.34 17.09 47.80
N ALA A 186 34.57 16.02 48.04
CA ALA A 186 34.44 15.44 49.38
C ALA A 186 35.78 14.87 49.89
N LEU A 187 36.50 14.12 49.04
CA LEU A 187 37.83 13.60 49.37
C LEU A 187 38.87 14.71 49.58
N GLU A 188 38.82 15.77 48.78
CA GLU A 188 39.71 16.94 48.96
C GLU A 188 39.47 17.64 50.30
N THR A 189 38.19 17.74 50.70
CA THR A 189 37.80 18.28 52.01
C THR A 189 38.30 17.39 53.15
N GLU A 190 38.12 16.07 53.06
CA GLU A 190 38.59 15.11 54.07
C GLU A 190 40.12 15.13 54.20
N ASN A 191 40.85 15.17 53.07
CA ASN A 191 42.30 15.26 53.07
C ASN A 191 42.79 16.57 53.71
N SER A 192 42.09 17.69 53.46
CA SER A 192 42.39 18.97 54.10
C SER A 192 42.17 18.90 55.63
N GLN A 193 41.11 18.25 56.08
CA GLN A 193 40.82 18.03 57.50
C GLN A 193 41.89 17.16 58.17
N LEU A 194 42.24 16.01 57.56
CA LEU A 194 43.29 15.12 58.06
C LEU A 194 44.65 15.81 58.13
N ASN A 195 44.99 16.65 57.15
CA ASN A 195 46.22 17.44 57.20
C ASN A 195 46.22 18.45 58.35
N ALA A 196 45.07 19.08 58.64
CA ALA A 196 44.94 19.96 59.79
C ALA A 196 45.12 19.19 61.11
N GLU A 197 44.48 18.02 61.27
CA GLU A 197 44.65 17.15 62.44
C GLU A 197 46.10 16.67 62.61
N LEU A 198 46.75 16.23 61.53
CA LEU A 198 48.16 15.83 61.55
C LEU A 198 49.07 16.99 61.97
N SER A 199 48.78 18.21 61.50
CA SER A 199 49.54 19.39 61.91
C SER A 199 49.42 19.66 63.41
N PHE A 200 48.21 19.53 63.97
CA PHE A 200 47.97 19.66 65.40
C PHE A 200 48.72 18.61 66.22
N VAL A 201 48.68 17.34 65.80
CA VAL A 201 49.42 16.26 66.47
C VAL A 201 50.93 16.49 66.40
N ARG A 202 51.46 16.89 65.25
CA ARG A 202 52.91 17.18 65.07
C ARG A 202 53.40 18.28 65.99
N ILE A 203 52.60 19.33 66.23
CA ILE A 203 52.96 20.44 67.11
C ILE A 203 52.88 20.02 68.59
N ASN A 204 51.82 19.32 68.99
CA ASN A 204 51.55 19.08 70.41
C ASN A 204 52.23 17.83 70.98
N ARG A 205 52.53 16.81 70.17
CA ARG A 205 53.14 15.57 70.64
C ARG A 205 54.52 15.79 71.31
N PRO A 206 55.44 16.60 70.75
CA PRO A 206 56.73 16.89 71.41
C PRO A 206 56.57 17.61 72.75
N LEU A 207 55.61 18.53 72.86
CA LEU A 207 55.31 19.24 74.11
C LEU A 207 54.80 18.28 75.17
N SER A 208 53.87 17.40 74.82
CA SER A 208 53.35 16.37 75.73
C SER A 208 54.45 15.42 76.22
N THR A 209 55.34 14.97 75.33
CA THR A 209 56.46 14.09 75.72
C THR A 209 57.46 14.82 76.63
N ARG A 210 57.72 16.11 76.37
CA ARG A 210 58.63 16.91 77.19
C ARG A 210 58.06 17.15 78.58
N LEU A 211 56.79 17.53 78.68
CA LEU A 211 56.11 17.70 79.97
C LEU A 211 56.07 16.40 80.77
N SER A 212 55.80 15.27 80.11
CA SER A 212 55.81 13.95 80.77
C SER A 212 57.19 13.63 81.36
N SER A 213 58.26 13.82 80.57
CA SER A 213 59.63 13.62 81.05
C SER A 213 60.00 14.54 82.21
N GLN A 214 59.52 15.79 82.23
CA GLN A 214 59.74 16.71 83.36
C GLN A 214 58.99 16.25 84.61
N ILE A 215 57.76 15.78 84.48
CA ILE A 215 56.98 15.23 85.59
C ILE A 215 57.68 14.00 86.18
N ASP A 216 58.16 13.09 85.33
CA ASP A 216 58.89 11.90 85.77
C ASP A 216 60.19 12.27 86.51
N GLN A 217 60.90 13.29 86.01
CA GLN A 217 62.09 13.82 86.68
C GLN A 217 61.76 14.39 88.06
N PHE A 218 60.75 15.26 88.18
CA PHE A 218 60.33 15.81 89.49
C PHE A 218 59.88 14.72 90.45
N ARG A 219 59.18 13.69 89.96
CA ARG A 219 58.77 12.55 90.78
C ARG A 219 59.97 11.82 91.36
N HIS A 220 61.00 11.60 90.54
CA HIS A 220 62.24 10.97 90.98
C HIS A 220 62.98 11.81 92.03
N GLU A 221 63.07 13.13 91.83
CA GLU A 221 63.69 14.06 92.78
C GLU A 221 62.97 14.07 94.14
N ILE A 222 61.63 14.05 94.14
CA ILE A 222 60.84 13.95 95.37
C ILE A 222 61.10 12.61 96.06
N GLU A 223 61.06 11.49 95.32
CA GLU A 223 61.34 10.17 95.88
C GLU A 223 62.74 10.08 96.49
N GLN A 224 63.74 10.69 95.85
CA GLN A 224 65.11 10.73 96.36
C GLN A 224 65.18 11.57 97.65
N THR A 225 64.59 12.76 97.66
CA THR A 225 64.55 13.64 98.84
C THR A 225 63.83 12.97 100.02
N CYS A 226 62.74 12.24 99.76
CA CYS A 226 62.04 11.46 100.78
C CYS A 226 62.90 10.30 101.34
N ARG A 227 63.74 9.66 100.52
CA ARG A 227 64.69 8.65 101.02
C ARG A 227 65.78 9.26 101.86
N GLU A 228 66.33 10.41 101.44
CA GLU A 228 67.40 11.11 102.16
C GLU A 228 66.93 11.67 103.52
N SER A 229 65.65 12.01 103.67
CA SER A 229 65.09 12.53 104.93
C SER A 229 64.63 11.45 105.94
N MET A 230 64.61 10.17 105.56
CA MET A 230 64.30 9.04 106.47
C MET A 230 65.54 8.25 106.94
N CYS A 231 66.75 8.64 106.50
CA CYS A 231 68.03 8.11 106.96
C CYS A 231 68.68 9.09 107.94
#